data_AF-A0AAV0PJX3-F1
#
_entry.id   AF-A0AAV0PJX3-F1
#
_cell.length_a   1.000
_cell.length_b   1.000
_cell.length_c   1.000
_cell.angle_alpha   90.00
_cell.angle_beta   90.00
_cell.angle_gamma   90.00
#
_symmetry.space_group_name_H-M   'P 1'
#
loop_
_entity.id
_entity.type
_entity.pdbx_description
1 polymer ?
#
loop_
_entity_poly.entity_id
_entity_poly.type
_entity_poly.pdbx_seq_one_letter_code
_entity_poly.pdbx_strand_id
1 'polypeptide(L)'
;MNQQLNNFGSVVQVMLRYFRGDTSLLNSYLGRCIFFSGMGSNDYLNNYFMSNFYTTGSDYTPEAFASLLLQDYANQLAKLHAMGARKVIVTSVGQIGCIPYQLARYTNNNNTKNSRCNEKINDAVSMFNSGLKRLVQRFNAGGTELPGAKFVYLDFYKSTSDLYLNSSQYGFEVIDKGCCGVGRNNGQITCLPSQQPCQDRRKYLFWDAFHPTELANVLLAQSSFSNQTFTYPVNIQQLAMA
;
A
#
# COMPACT_ATOMS: atom_id res chain seq x y z
N MET A 1 8.36 -7.73 4.27
CA MET A 1 9.56 -6.91 4.00
C MET A 1 10.91 -7.58 4.29
N ASN A 2 11.00 -8.82 4.83
CA ASN A 2 12.26 -9.35 5.39
C ASN A 2 13.48 -9.27 4.44
N GLN A 3 13.35 -9.70 3.18
CA GLN A 3 14.47 -9.62 2.23
C GLN A 3 14.89 -8.17 1.92
N GLN A 4 13.92 -7.25 1.80
CA GLN A 4 14.20 -5.83 1.56
C GLN A 4 14.95 -5.22 2.74
N LEU A 5 14.60 -5.59 3.97
CA LEU A 5 15.34 -5.17 5.18
C LEU A 5 16.76 -5.74 5.22
N ASN A 6 16.94 -7.01 4.85
CA ASN A 6 18.28 -7.62 4.78
C ASN A 6 19.16 -6.90 3.75
N ASN A 7 18.58 -6.58 2.59
CA ASN A 7 19.26 -5.82 1.54
C ASN A 7 19.60 -4.40 2.03
N PHE A 8 18.66 -3.71 2.68
CA PHE A 8 18.90 -2.38 3.25
C PHE A 8 19.98 -2.41 4.34
N GLY A 9 19.94 -3.40 5.24
CA GLY A 9 20.97 -3.59 6.26
C GLY A 9 22.36 -3.80 5.65
N SER A 10 22.45 -4.56 4.55
CA SER A 10 23.71 -4.73 3.81
C SER A 10 24.22 -3.40 3.24
N VAL A 11 23.32 -2.55 2.72
CA VAL A 11 23.66 -1.20 2.25
C VAL A 11 24.12 -0.31 3.41
N VAL A 12 23.44 -0.34 4.56
CA VAL A 12 23.84 0.43 5.76
C VAL A 12 25.24 0.03 6.24
N GLN A 13 25.59 -1.26 6.20
CA GLN A 13 26.95 -1.73 6.52
C GLN A 13 28.01 -1.21 5.55
N VAL A 14 27.69 -1.12 4.26
CA VAL A 14 28.57 -0.50 3.26
C VAL A 14 28.69 1.01 3.51
N MET A 15 27.58 1.70 3.79
CA MET A 15 27.56 3.13 4.12
C MET A 15 28.46 3.44 5.31
N LEU A 16 28.44 2.62 6.35
CA LEU A 16 29.26 2.82 7.55
C LEU A 16 30.75 3.00 7.24
N ARG A 17 31.27 2.34 6.19
CA ARG A 17 32.66 2.52 5.74
C ARG A 17 32.92 3.92 5.20
N TYR A 18 31.97 4.49 4.45
CA TYR A 18 32.06 5.87 3.95
C TYR A 18 31.95 6.91 5.07
N PHE A 19 31.28 6.56 6.16
CA PHE A 19 31.20 7.36 7.39
C PHE A 19 32.35 7.05 8.38
N ARG A 20 33.42 6.37 7.93
CA ARG A 20 34.61 6.03 8.73
C ARG A 20 34.30 5.29 10.04
N GLY A 21 33.23 4.49 10.06
CA GLY A 21 32.79 3.78 11.27
C GLY A 21 31.93 4.60 12.23
N ASP A 22 31.64 5.88 11.94
CA ASP A 22 30.81 6.73 12.78
C ASP A 22 29.32 6.38 12.61
N THR A 23 28.82 5.57 13.53
CA THR A 23 27.41 5.15 13.57
C THR A 23 26.47 6.29 13.92
N SER A 24 26.91 7.28 14.71
CA SER A 24 26.10 8.43 15.10
C SER A 24 25.86 9.34 13.89
N LEU A 25 26.91 9.65 13.15
CA LEU A 25 26.84 10.46 11.94
C LEU A 25 26.01 9.77 10.85
N LEU A 26 26.19 8.45 10.66
CA LEU A 26 25.37 7.68 9.72
C LEU A 26 23.89 7.69 10.11
N ASN A 27 23.57 7.45 11.38
CA ASN A 27 22.19 7.47 11.87
C ASN A 27 21.56 8.85 11.72
N SER A 28 22.32 9.93 11.98
CA SER A 28 21.87 11.30 11.73
C SER A 28 21.60 11.55 10.25
N TYR A 29 22.47 11.05 9.36
CA TYR A 29 22.28 11.14 7.92
C TYR A 29 21.01 10.42 7.45
N LEU A 30 20.84 9.15 7.84
CA LEU A 30 19.67 8.32 7.50
C LEU A 30 18.38 8.86 8.12
N GLY A 31 18.46 9.45 9.31
CA GLY A 31 17.32 10.07 9.99
C GLY A 31 16.69 11.24 9.23
N ARG A 32 17.41 11.84 8.27
CA ARG A 32 16.88 12.88 7.38
C ARG A 32 16.12 12.33 6.17
N CYS A 33 16.34 11.07 5.82
CA CYS A 33 15.68 10.42 4.68
C CYS A 33 14.22 10.06 5.01
N ILE A 34 13.37 10.07 3.98
CA ILE A 34 12.01 9.52 4.05
C ILE A 34 12.04 8.09 3.52
N PHE A 35 11.54 7.16 4.33
CA PHE A 35 11.38 5.76 3.96
C PHE A 35 9.91 5.50 3.61
N PHE A 36 9.63 5.06 2.39
CA PHE A 36 8.28 4.70 1.96
C PHE A 36 8.11 3.18 2.01
N SER A 37 7.08 2.69 2.70
CA SER A 37 6.82 1.27 2.91
C SER A 37 5.36 0.93 2.60
N GLY A 38 5.14 0.05 1.63
CA GLY A 38 3.82 -0.42 1.23
C GLY A 38 3.76 -1.92 1.08
N MET A 39 2.81 -2.56 1.78
CA MET A 39 2.63 -4.01 1.83
C MET A 39 1.16 -4.36 2.12
N GLY A 40 0.77 -5.62 1.96
CA GLY A 40 -0.55 -6.14 2.32
C GLY A 40 -1.38 -6.64 1.14
N SER A 41 -1.32 -5.99 -0.04
CA SER A 41 -2.21 -6.35 -1.16
C SER A 41 -2.06 -7.82 -1.58
N ASN A 42 -0.83 -8.32 -1.65
CA ASN A 42 -0.56 -9.71 -2.04
C ASN A 42 -0.89 -10.71 -0.93
N ASP A 43 -0.80 -10.32 0.33
CA ASP A 43 -1.19 -11.17 1.46
C ASP A 43 -2.68 -11.53 1.39
N TYR A 44 -3.51 -10.62 0.86
CA TYR A 44 -4.92 -10.89 0.60
C TYR A 44 -5.17 -11.56 -0.77
N LEU A 45 -4.61 -11.01 -1.86
CA LEU A 45 -4.90 -11.47 -3.23
C LEU A 45 -4.25 -12.81 -3.58
N ASN A 46 -2.99 -12.99 -3.20
CA ASN A 46 -2.11 -14.07 -3.60
C ASN A 46 -1.77 -15.00 -2.43
N ASN A 47 -2.56 -14.95 -1.36
CA ASN A 47 -2.45 -15.85 -0.22
C ASN A 47 -3.83 -16.09 0.44
N TYR A 48 -4.34 -15.18 1.28
CA TYR A 48 -5.54 -15.40 2.10
C TYR A 48 -6.79 -15.80 1.30
N PHE A 49 -7.07 -15.10 0.19
CA PHE A 49 -8.22 -15.41 -0.68
C PHE A 49 -7.89 -16.34 -1.85
N MET A 50 -6.69 -16.93 -1.87
CA MET A 50 -6.23 -17.86 -2.90
C MET A 50 -6.31 -19.30 -2.39
N SER A 51 -7.53 -19.73 -2.01
CA SER A 51 -7.80 -20.99 -1.30
C SER A 51 -7.44 -22.27 -2.06
N ASN A 52 -7.25 -22.19 -3.38
CA ASN A 52 -6.79 -23.34 -4.18
C ASN A 52 -5.30 -23.64 -3.99
N PHE A 53 -4.53 -22.70 -3.44
CA PHE A 53 -3.07 -22.80 -3.29
C PHE A 53 -2.61 -22.65 -1.83
N TYR A 54 -3.41 -22.00 -0.98
CA TYR A 54 -3.06 -21.72 0.42
C TYR A 54 -4.21 -22.03 1.38
N THR A 55 -3.88 -22.54 2.56
CA THR A 55 -4.82 -22.82 3.66
C THR A 55 -5.07 -21.59 4.54
N THR A 56 -4.38 -20.47 4.31
CA THR A 56 -4.42 -19.32 5.21
C THR A 56 -5.83 -18.78 5.44
N GLY A 57 -6.70 -18.80 4.41
CA GLY A 57 -8.10 -18.40 4.53
C GLY A 57 -8.99 -19.35 5.33
N SER A 58 -8.58 -20.62 5.53
CA SER A 58 -9.24 -21.57 6.42
C SER A 58 -8.62 -21.60 7.83
N ASP A 59 -7.32 -21.31 7.92
CA ASP A 59 -6.56 -21.38 9.18
C ASP A 59 -6.79 -20.15 10.06
N TYR A 60 -7.15 -19.01 9.48
CA TYR A 60 -7.34 -17.73 10.18
C TYR A 60 -8.65 -17.05 9.82
N THR A 61 -9.32 -16.47 10.82
CA THR A 61 -10.35 -15.46 10.56
C THR A 61 -9.71 -14.20 9.95
N PRO A 62 -10.48 -13.34 9.24
CA PRO A 62 -9.94 -12.10 8.68
C PRO A 62 -9.25 -11.21 9.73
N GLU A 63 -9.80 -11.14 10.94
CA GLU A 63 -9.25 -10.37 12.06
C GLU A 63 -7.94 -10.98 12.59
N ALA A 64 -7.88 -12.31 12.71
CA ALA A 64 -6.68 -13.01 13.16
C ALA A 64 -5.54 -12.86 12.15
N PHE A 65 -5.85 -12.97 10.85
CA PHE A 65 -4.88 -12.77 9.78
C PHE A 65 -4.37 -11.32 9.72
N ALA A 66 -5.27 -10.33 9.81
CA ALA A 66 -4.87 -8.91 9.88
C ALA A 66 -3.95 -8.65 11.08
N SER A 67 -4.26 -9.25 12.24
CA SER A 67 -3.43 -9.11 13.46
C SER A 67 -2.05 -9.74 13.29
N LEU A 68 -1.95 -10.91 12.65
CA LEU A 68 -0.69 -11.56 12.33
C LEU A 68 0.18 -10.68 11.41
N LEU A 69 -0.40 -10.17 10.31
CA LEU A 69 0.31 -9.28 9.39
C LEU A 69 0.80 -8.00 10.07
N LEU A 70 -0.01 -7.41 10.96
CA LEU A 70 0.36 -6.21 11.70
C LEU A 70 1.48 -6.46 12.71
N GLN A 71 1.50 -7.62 13.36
CA GLN A 71 2.58 -8.00 14.27
C GLN A 71 3.90 -8.12 13.50
N ASP A 72 3.90 -8.82 12.37
CA ASP A 72 5.08 -8.94 11.51
C ASP A 72 5.53 -7.58 10.98
N TYR A 73 4.58 -6.74 10.55
CA TYR A 73 4.91 -5.43 10.01
C TYR A 73 5.48 -4.50 11.09
N ALA A 74 4.93 -4.52 12.31
CA ALA A 74 5.48 -3.78 13.45
C ALA A 74 6.94 -4.16 13.73
N ASN A 75 7.25 -5.45 13.78
CA ASN A 75 8.61 -5.95 13.96
C ASN A 75 9.55 -5.51 12.82
N GLN A 76 9.07 -5.54 11.58
CA GLN A 76 9.84 -5.11 10.41
C GLN A 76 10.11 -3.60 10.42
N LEU A 77 9.15 -2.78 10.82
CA LEU A 77 9.33 -1.32 10.96
C LEU A 77 10.27 -0.96 12.12
N ALA A 78 10.21 -1.71 13.23
CA ALA A 78 11.16 -1.56 14.33
C ALA A 78 12.61 -1.89 13.89
N LYS A 79 12.80 -2.96 13.09
CA LYS A 79 14.10 -3.27 12.46
C LYS A 79 14.58 -2.15 11.54
N LEU A 80 13.69 -1.56 10.75
CA LEU A 80 14.03 -0.42 9.88
C LEU A 80 14.48 0.79 10.71
N HIS A 81 13.79 1.08 11.81
CA HIS A 81 14.17 2.14 12.76
C HIS A 81 15.53 1.88 13.42
N ALA A 82 15.79 0.63 13.82
CA ALA A 82 17.09 0.21 14.39
C ALA A 82 18.26 0.45 13.41
N MET A 83 17.98 0.46 12.10
CA MET A 83 18.95 0.76 11.05
C MET A 83 19.03 2.26 10.68
N GLY A 84 18.49 3.15 11.52
CA GLY A 84 18.64 4.60 11.38
C GLY A 84 17.45 5.32 10.75
N ALA A 85 16.40 4.61 10.31
CA ALA A 85 15.21 5.27 9.79
C ALA A 85 14.46 6.05 10.88
N ARG A 86 14.09 7.30 10.57
CA ARG A 86 13.30 8.15 11.49
C ARG A 86 12.03 8.69 10.86
N LYS A 87 12.00 8.98 9.56
CA LYS A 87 10.80 9.44 8.85
C LYS A 87 10.26 8.31 7.98
N VAL A 88 9.09 7.77 8.32
CA VAL A 88 8.55 6.57 7.64
C VAL A 88 7.12 6.81 7.19
N ILE A 89 6.86 6.64 5.90
CA ILE A 89 5.51 6.61 5.34
C ILE A 89 5.10 5.13 5.23
N VAL A 90 3.99 4.77 5.83
CA VAL A 90 3.37 3.45 5.65
C VAL A 90 2.07 3.62 4.89
N THR A 91 1.93 2.95 3.74
CA THR A 91 0.69 2.99 2.97
C THR A 91 -0.25 1.87 3.38
N SER A 92 -1.53 2.21 3.48
CA SER A 92 -2.61 1.25 3.58
C SER A 92 -2.76 0.45 2.28
N VAL A 93 -3.44 -0.69 2.37
CA VAL A 93 -3.81 -1.47 1.19
C VAL A 93 -4.96 -0.74 0.49
N GLY A 94 -4.88 -0.58 -0.83
CA GLY A 94 -5.93 0.05 -1.63
C GLY A 94 -7.24 -0.74 -1.62
N GLN A 95 -8.30 -0.21 -2.25
CA GLN A 95 -9.59 -0.88 -2.39
C GLN A 95 -9.52 -2.04 -3.40
N ILE A 96 -8.75 -3.09 -3.05
CA ILE A 96 -8.38 -4.17 -3.96
C ILE A 96 -9.58 -5.03 -4.41
N GLY A 97 -10.72 -4.99 -3.73
CA GLY A 97 -11.95 -5.64 -4.19
C GLY A 97 -12.53 -5.03 -5.47
N CYS A 98 -12.12 -3.81 -5.84
CA CYS A 98 -12.57 -3.08 -7.02
C CYS A 98 -11.63 -3.18 -8.22
N ILE A 99 -10.46 -3.83 -8.10
CA ILE A 99 -9.50 -3.90 -9.20
C ILE A 99 -10.00 -4.84 -10.30
N PRO A 100 -9.55 -4.66 -11.56
CA PRO A 100 -10.04 -5.48 -12.67
C PRO A 100 -9.85 -6.98 -12.45
N TYR A 101 -8.77 -7.43 -11.79
CA TYR A 101 -8.53 -8.83 -11.43
C TYR A 101 -9.66 -9.44 -10.59
N GLN A 102 -10.17 -8.69 -9.61
CA GLN A 102 -11.28 -9.13 -8.76
C GLN A 102 -12.60 -9.07 -9.51
N LEU A 103 -12.85 -7.98 -10.24
CA LEU A 103 -14.08 -7.82 -11.04
C LEU A 103 -14.24 -8.90 -12.10
N ALA A 104 -13.13 -9.37 -12.68
CA ALA A 104 -13.14 -10.45 -13.66
C ALA A 104 -13.55 -11.82 -13.09
N ARG A 105 -13.24 -12.07 -11.81
CA ARG A 105 -13.45 -13.36 -11.12
C ARG A 105 -14.70 -13.38 -10.25
N TYR A 106 -15.14 -12.20 -9.80
CA TYR A 106 -16.29 -12.06 -8.93
C TYR A 106 -17.60 -12.18 -9.73
N THR A 107 -18.47 -13.09 -9.29
CA THR A 107 -19.86 -13.18 -9.75
C THR A 107 -20.75 -12.61 -8.64
N ASN A 108 -21.59 -11.63 -8.99
CA ASN A 108 -22.32 -10.78 -8.05
C ASN A 108 -23.50 -11.50 -7.34
N ASN A 109 -23.52 -12.84 -7.35
CA ASN A 109 -24.69 -13.64 -6.99
C ASN A 109 -25.04 -13.57 -5.49
N ASN A 110 -24.16 -13.03 -4.64
CA ASN A 110 -24.37 -12.89 -3.19
C ASN A 110 -24.03 -11.48 -2.67
N ASN A 111 -24.20 -10.43 -3.48
CA ASN A 111 -23.88 -9.07 -3.04
C ASN A 111 -25.04 -8.42 -2.28
N THR A 112 -24.90 -8.31 -0.97
CA THR A 112 -25.88 -7.67 -0.08
C THR A 112 -25.79 -6.14 -0.05
N LYS A 113 -24.72 -5.54 -0.62
CA LYS A 113 -24.42 -4.10 -0.52
C LYS A 113 -24.65 -3.31 -1.81
N ASN A 114 -25.29 -3.90 -2.84
CA ASN A 114 -25.45 -3.29 -4.18
C ASN A 114 -24.12 -2.72 -4.75
N SER A 115 -22.99 -3.34 -4.39
CA SER A 115 -21.67 -2.94 -4.85
C SER A 115 -21.30 -3.67 -6.15
N ARG A 116 -20.37 -3.10 -6.92
CA ARG A 116 -19.73 -3.83 -8.03
C ARG A 116 -18.44 -4.52 -7.59
N CYS A 117 -17.91 -4.14 -6.43
CA CYS A 117 -16.65 -4.64 -5.91
C CYS A 117 -16.87 -5.88 -5.03
N ASN A 118 -15.79 -6.65 -4.86
CA ASN A 118 -15.77 -7.78 -3.95
C ASN A 118 -15.64 -7.29 -2.49
N GLU A 119 -16.78 -7.06 -1.83
CA GLU A 119 -16.82 -6.50 -0.48
C GLU A 119 -16.24 -7.43 0.59
N LYS A 120 -16.25 -8.75 0.37
CA LYS A 120 -15.61 -9.69 1.29
C LYS A 120 -14.11 -9.39 1.44
N ILE A 121 -13.44 -9.03 0.34
CA ILE A 121 -12.03 -8.67 0.35
C ILE A 121 -11.83 -7.28 0.94
N ASN A 122 -12.64 -6.30 0.55
CA ASN A 122 -12.55 -4.94 1.09
C ASN A 122 -12.76 -4.91 2.61
N ASP A 123 -13.73 -5.67 3.12
CA ASP A 123 -14.03 -5.78 4.55
C ASP A 123 -12.81 -6.36 5.30
N ALA A 124 -12.18 -7.43 4.80
CA ALA A 124 -10.97 -8.01 5.40
C ALA A 124 -9.76 -7.04 5.38
N VAL A 125 -9.58 -6.33 4.27
CA VAL A 125 -8.52 -5.30 4.11
C VAL A 125 -8.73 -4.14 5.07
N SER A 126 -9.98 -3.74 5.30
CA SER A 126 -10.31 -2.62 6.20
C SER A 126 -9.86 -2.88 7.64
N MET A 127 -9.85 -4.15 8.07
CA MET A 127 -9.37 -4.55 9.40
C MET A 127 -7.87 -4.31 9.55
N PHE A 128 -7.07 -4.73 8.56
CA PHE A 128 -5.63 -4.47 8.52
C PHE A 128 -5.33 -2.97 8.44
N ASN A 129 -5.99 -2.24 7.55
CA ASN A 129 -5.78 -0.80 7.39
C ASN A 129 -6.09 -0.03 8.68
N SER A 130 -7.18 -0.39 9.36
CA SER A 130 -7.54 0.20 10.65
C SER A 130 -6.50 -0.10 11.73
N GLY A 131 -5.98 -1.33 11.76
CA GLY A 131 -4.90 -1.70 12.67
C GLY A 131 -3.56 -1.04 12.34
N LEU A 132 -3.24 -0.83 11.06
CA LEU A 132 -2.03 -0.13 10.63
C LEU A 132 -2.07 1.34 11.05
N LYS A 133 -3.23 2.00 10.96
CA LYS A 133 -3.41 3.37 11.47
C LYS A 133 -3.19 3.43 12.99
N ARG A 134 -3.70 2.45 13.75
CA ARG A 134 -3.43 2.34 15.20
C ARG A 134 -1.95 2.08 15.49
N LEU A 135 -1.27 1.29 14.66
CA LEU A 135 0.16 1.07 14.81
C LEU A 135 0.96 2.38 14.61
N VAL A 136 0.60 3.20 13.63
CA VAL A 136 1.19 4.54 13.45
C VAL A 136 0.93 5.43 14.67
N GLN A 137 -0.27 5.41 15.22
CA GLN A 137 -0.59 6.15 16.46
C GLN A 137 0.30 5.69 17.62
N ARG A 138 0.45 4.38 17.82
CA ARG A 138 1.31 3.79 18.84
C ARG A 138 2.77 4.18 18.66
N PHE A 139 3.33 4.07 17.46
CA PHE A 139 4.74 4.42 17.20
C PHE A 139 5.03 5.92 17.34
N ASN A 140 4.04 6.78 17.07
CA ASN A 140 4.16 8.21 17.30
C ASN A 140 3.84 8.61 18.76
N ALA A 141 3.27 7.73 19.59
CA ALA A 141 2.87 8.04 20.94
C ALA A 141 4.07 8.09 21.89
N GLY A 142 4.44 9.29 22.35
CA GLY A 142 5.40 9.49 23.44
C GLY A 142 6.86 9.12 23.13
N GLY A 143 7.17 8.63 21.93
CA GLY A 143 8.53 8.31 21.49
C GLY A 143 9.25 7.22 22.31
N THR A 144 8.53 6.44 23.11
CA THR A 144 9.11 5.42 24.00
C THR A 144 9.50 4.15 23.25
N GLU A 145 8.65 3.69 22.33
CA GLU A 145 8.91 2.46 21.55
C GLU A 145 9.94 2.71 20.43
N LEU A 146 9.76 3.79 19.67
CA LEU A 146 10.64 4.17 18.57
C LEU A 146 11.09 5.64 18.73
N PRO A 147 12.12 5.92 19.55
CA PRO A 147 12.56 7.29 19.82
C PRO A 147 12.93 8.08 18.57
N GLY A 148 12.42 9.32 18.50
CA GLY A 148 12.66 10.25 17.40
C GLY A 148 12.02 9.85 16.06
N ALA A 149 11.22 8.78 16.02
CA ALA A 149 10.54 8.38 14.81
C ALA A 149 9.29 9.24 14.56
N LYS A 150 9.01 9.45 13.27
CA LYS A 150 7.82 10.13 12.75
C LYS A 150 7.22 9.26 11.67
N PHE A 151 6.10 8.63 11.98
CA PHE A 151 5.35 7.80 11.06
C PHE A 151 4.19 8.57 10.45
N VAL A 152 3.99 8.41 9.14
CA VAL A 152 2.82 8.90 8.41
C VAL A 152 2.08 7.70 7.82
N TYR A 153 0.81 7.55 8.18
CA TYR A 153 -0.12 6.65 7.52
C TYR A 153 -0.63 7.32 6.24
N LEU A 154 -0.38 6.69 5.09
CA LEU A 154 -0.92 7.07 3.79
C LEU A 154 -2.16 6.21 3.50
N ASP A 155 -3.33 6.84 3.46
CA ASP A 155 -4.64 6.20 3.29
C ASP A 155 -4.95 5.94 1.80
N PHE A 156 -4.22 5.00 1.22
CA PHE A 156 -4.39 4.59 -0.16
C PHE A 156 -5.75 3.94 -0.42
N TYR A 157 -6.35 3.27 0.57
CA TYR A 157 -7.74 2.80 0.50
C TYR A 157 -8.71 3.95 0.23
N LYS A 158 -8.65 5.01 1.06
CA LYS A 158 -9.51 6.18 0.89
C LYS A 158 -9.28 6.87 -0.46
N SER A 159 -8.02 6.99 -0.89
CA SER A 159 -7.70 7.58 -2.19
C SER A 159 -8.24 6.75 -3.36
N THR A 160 -8.02 5.44 -3.38
CA THR A 160 -8.52 4.57 -4.46
C THR A 160 -10.06 4.51 -4.50
N SER A 161 -10.71 4.53 -3.34
CA SER A 161 -12.17 4.65 -3.25
C SER A 161 -12.69 5.98 -3.80
N ASP A 162 -12.03 7.09 -3.46
CA ASP A 162 -12.38 8.42 -3.98
C ASP A 162 -12.21 8.51 -5.50
N LEU A 163 -11.10 7.98 -6.04
CA LEU A 163 -10.88 7.92 -7.49
C LEU A 163 -11.92 7.05 -8.21
N TYR A 164 -12.39 5.98 -7.57
CA TYR A 164 -13.42 5.11 -8.13
C TYR A 164 -14.80 5.79 -8.13
N LEU A 165 -15.21 6.37 -6.99
CA LEU A 165 -16.52 6.99 -6.81
C LEU A 165 -16.66 8.34 -7.55
N ASN A 166 -15.60 9.14 -7.60
CA ASN A 166 -15.58 10.48 -8.19
C ASN A 166 -14.78 10.53 -9.51
N SER A 167 -14.61 9.38 -10.17
CA SER A 167 -13.78 9.19 -11.37
C SER A 167 -13.92 10.24 -12.46
N SER A 168 -15.14 10.65 -12.79
CA SER A 168 -15.40 11.66 -13.83
C SER A 168 -14.81 13.03 -13.49
N GLN A 169 -14.75 13.40 -12.21
CA GLN A 169 -14.15 14.66 -11.75
C GLN A 169 -12.63 14.66 -11.96
N TYR A 170 -12.02 13.48 -11.95
CA TYR A 170 -10.60 13.27 -12.18
C TYR A 170 -10.26 12.99 -13.65
N GLY A 171 -11.25 12.97 -14.55
CA GLY A 171 -11.07 12.72 -15.98
C GLY A 171 -10.99 11.23 -16.37
N PHE A 172 -11.31 10.32 -15.44
CA PHE A 172 -11.40 8.89 -15.75
C PHE A 172 -12.76 8.56 -16.37
N GLU A 173 -12.74 7.84 -17.49
CA GLU A 173 -13.92 7.33 -18.20
C GLU A 173 -14.08 5.81 -18.00
N VAL A 174 -12.97 5.10 -17.77
CA VAL A 174 -12.94 3.64 -17.59
C VAL A 174 -12.37 3.30 -16.23
N ILE A 175 -13.24 2.85 -15.32
CA ILE A 175 -12.90 2.59 -13.92
C ILE A 175 -12.90 1.12 -13.53
N ASP A 176 -13.44 0.26 -14.40
CA ASP A 176 -13.63 -1.16 -14.10
C ASP A 176 -12.77 -2.07 -14.98
N LYS A 177 -11.98 -1.51 -15.93
CA LYS A 177 -11.09 -2.28 -16.79
C LYS A 177 -9.66 -1.77 -16.77
N GLY A 178 -8.71 -2.68 -16.94
CA GLY A 178 -7.32 -2.32 -17.23
C GLY A 178 -7.18 -1.71 -18.63
N CYS A 179 -6.32 -0.71 -18.78
CA CYS A 179 -5.91 -0.18 -20.08
C CYS A 179 -5.23 -1.25 -20.96
N CYS A 180 -4.55 -2.21 -20.33
CA CYS A 180 -3.94 -3.37 -20.96
C CYS A 180 -4.30 -4.65 -20.20
N GLY A 181 -4.56 -5.74 -20.91
CA GLY A 181 -4.90 -7.04 -20.33
C GLY A 181 -5.87 -7.82 -21.21
N VAL A 182 -6.26 -9.01 -20.77
CA VAL A 182 -7.07 -9.94 -21.56
C VAL A 182 -8.28 -10.43 -20.76
N GLY A 183 -9.37 -10.68 -21.49
CA GLY A 183 -10.60 -11.26 -20.95
C GLY A 183 -11.51 -10.24 -20.28
N ARG A 184 -12.43 -10.73 -19.45
CA ARG A 184 -13.36 -9.90 -18.69
C ARG A 184 -12.61 -8.84 -17.89
N ASN A 185 -13.07 -7.59 -18.00
CA ASN A 185 -12.47 -6.40 -17.39
C ASN A 185 -10.99 -6.15 -17.75
N ASN A 186 -10.41 -6.81 -18.77
CA ASN A 186 -8.95 -6.88 -18.96
C ASN A 186 -8.21 -7.35 -17.69
N GLY A 187 -8.89 -8.13 -16.85
CA GLY A 187 -8.42 -8.52 -15.51
C GLY A 187 -8.17 -10.02 -15.34
N GLN A 188 -8.53 -10.86 -16.31
CA GLN A 188 -8.27 -12.29 -16.21
C GLN A 188 -6.79 -12.60 -16.31
N ILE A 189 -6.13 -11.97 -17.29
CA ILE A 189 -4.69 -12.00 -17.52
C ILE A 189 -4.21 -10.56 -17.58
N THR A 190 -3.16 -10.25 -16.82
CA THR A 190 -2.54 -8.91 -16.83
C THR A 190 -1.92 -8.60 -18.20
N CYS A 191 -1.45 -7.37 -18.40
CA CYS A 191 -0.82 -6.93 -19.63
C CYS A 191 0.34 -7.86 -20.05
N LEU A 192 0.28 -8.39 -21.27
CA LEU A 192 1.31 -9.29 -21.80
C LEU A 192 2.43 -8.52 -22.52
N PRO A 193 3.64 -9.09 -22.61
CA PRO A 193 4.72 -8.48 -23.39
C PRO A 193 4.29 -8.18 -24.83
N SER A 194 4.61 -6.98 -25.31
CA SER A 194 4.25 -6.49 -26.66
C SER A 194 2.74 -6.35 -26.94
N GLN A 195 1.87 -6.52 -25.93
CA GLN A 195 0.45 -6.24 -26.10
C GLN A 195 0.22 -4.74 -26.26
N GLN A 196 -0.57 -4.36 -27.27
CA GLN A 196 -0.94 -2.96 -27.46
C GLN A 196 -1.89 -2.52 -26.32
N PRO A 197 -1.52 -1.49 -25.53
CA PRO A 197 -2.41 -0.92 -24.52
C PRO A 197 -3.47 -0.01 -25.15
N CYS A 198 -4.43 0.44 -24.34
CA CYS A 198 -5.41 1.45 -24.73
C CYS A 198 -4.76 2.74 -25.28
N GLN A 199 -5.49 3.47 -26.12
CA GLN A 199 -4.98 4.68 -26.81
C GLN A 199 -4.66 5.81 -25.83
N ASP A 200 -5.60 6.17 -24.95
CA ASP A 200 -5.40 7.21 -23.93
C ASP A 200 -5.47 6.62 -22.51
N ARG A 201 -4.30 6.48 -21.88
CA ARG A 201 -4.16 5.93 -20.53
C ARG A 201 -4.73 6.84 -19.45
N ARG A 202 -4.86 8.15 -19.72
CA ARG A 202 -5.38 9.12 -18.74
C ARG A 202 -6.87 8.95 -18.49
N LYS A 203 -7.58 8.34 -19.44
CA LYS A 203 -9.00 8.00 -19.31
C LYS A 203 -9.25 6.74 -18.50
N TYR A 204 -8.22 5.97 -18.15
CA TYR A 204 -8.34 4.71 -17.43
C TYR A 204 -7.84 4.87 -16.00
N LEU A 205 -8.61 4.38 -15.03
CA LEU A 205 -8.16 4.32 -13.63
C LEU A 205 -7.07 3.25 -13.44
N PHE A 206 -7.19 2.12 -14.16
CA PHE A 206 -6.28 0.97 -14.03
C PHE A 206 -5.39 0.80 -15.27
N TRP A 207 -4.10 0.61 -15.06
CA TRP A 207 -3.13 0.28 -16.10
C TRP A 207 -3.33 -1.17 -16.57
N ASP A 208 -3.38 -2.10 -15.63
CA ASP A 208 -3.50 -3.53 -15.89
C ASP A 208 -4.54 -4.18 -14.96
N ALA A 209 -4.44 -5.49 -14.75
CA ALA A 209 -5.37 -6.23 -13.90
C ALA A 209 -5.35 -5.80 -12.41
N PHE A 210 -4.28 -5.16 -11.94
CA PHE A 210 -4.04 -4.88 -10.52
C PHE A 210 -3.73 -3.41 -10.23
N HIS A 211 -2.99 -2.75 -11.11
CA HIS A 211 -2.30 -1.51 -10.80
C HIS A 211 -3.03 -0.29 -11.37
N PRO A 212 -3.07 0.83 -10.61
CA PRO A 212 -3.59 2.09 -11.12
C PRO A 212 -2.70 2.67 -12.24
N THR A 213 -3.26 3.53 -13.08
CA THR A 213 -2.49 4.27 -14.11
C THR A 213 -1.57 5.32 -13.49
N GLU A 214 -0.65 5.85 -14.31
CA GLU A 214 0.22 6.97 -13.93
C GLU A 214 -0.57 8.17 -13.38
N LEU A 215 -1.65 8.58 -14.06
CA LEU A 215 -2.48 9.70 -13.62
C LEU A 215 -3.03 9.48 -12.21
N ALA A 216 -3.56 8.29 -11.92
CA ALA A 216 -4.07 7.96 -10.60
C ALA A 216 -2.98 8.04 -9.51
N ASN A 217 -1.75 7.59 -9.81
CA ASN A 217 -0.62 7.71 -8.89
C ASN A 217 -0.18 9.18 -8.70
N VAL A 218 -0.17 9.99 -9.76
CA VAL A 218 0.16 11.42 -9.69
C VAL A 218 -0.85 12.17 -8.81
N LEU A 219 -2.15 11.90 -8.97
CA LEU A 219 -3.21 12.51 -8.15
C LEU A 219 -3.05 12.19 -6.66
N LEU A 220 -2.75 10.91 -6.32
CA LEU A 220 -2.44 10.52 -4.95
C LEU A 220 -1.21 11.28 -4.41
N ALA A 221 -0.13 11.32 -5.18
CA ALA A 221 1.12 11.94 -4.78
C ALA A 221 0.95 13.45 -4.54
N GLN A 222 0.28 14.16 -5.47
CA GLN A 222 0.00 15.59 -5.34
C GLN A 222 -0.86 15.88 -4.11
N SER A 223 -1.96 15.16 -3.94
CA SER A 223 -2.86 15.36 -2.79
C SER A 223 -2.16 15.07 -1.46
N SER A 224 -1.37 13.99 -1.39
CA SER A 224 -0.70 13.56 -0.16
C SER A 224 0.54 14.40 0.18
N PHE A 225 1.11 15.10 -0.80
CA PHE A 225 2.29 15.93 -0.57
C PHE A 225 1.95 17.20 0.21
N SER A 226 1.00 18.00 -0.28
CA SER A 226 0.65 19.29 0.31
C SER A 226 -0.58 19.25 1.22
N ASN A 227 -1.46 18.25 1.07
CA ASN A 227 -2.72 18.18 1.83
C ASN A 227 -2.74 16.95 2.74
N GLN A 228 -3.62 16.98 3.74
CA GLN A 228 -3.80 15.88 4.70
C GLN A 228 -5.01 14.98 4.39
N THR A 229 -5.59 15.10 3.19
CA THR A 229 -6.82 14.38 2.80
C THR A 229 -6.67 12.85 2.93
N PHE A 230 -5.48 12.35 2.58
CA PHE A 230 -5.12 10.94 2.59
C PHE A 230 -3.92 10.63 3.47
N THR A 231 -3.52 11.52 4.38
CA THR A 231 -2.37 11.29 5.26
C THR A 231 -2.72 11.54 6.71
N TYR A 232 -2.03 10.85 7.62
CA TYR A 232 -2.16 11.06 9.06
C TYR A 232 -0.82 10.79 9.77
N PRO A 233 -0.41 11.58 10.78
CA PRO A 233 -1.07 12.79 11.28
C PRO A 233 -0.71 14.06 10.50
N VAL A 234 0.31 14.01 9.64
CA VAL A 234 0.80 15.14 8.85
C VAL A 234 0.90 14.75 7.38
N ASN A 235 1.03 15.74 6.48
CA ASN A 235 1.29 15.50 5.06
C ASN A 235 2.79 15.23 4.80
N ILE A 236 3.13 14.80 3.58
CA ILE A 236 4.52 14.42 3.25
C ILE A 236 5.44 15.65 3.28
N GLN A 237 4.95 16.83 2.88
CA GLN A 237 5.73 18.06 2.93
C GLN A 237 6.12 18.45 4.37
N GLN A 238 5.20 18.34 5.32
CA GLN A 238 5.44 18.55 6.75
C GLN A 238 6.42 17.51 7.30
N LEU A 239 6.29 16.24 6.90
CA LEU A 239 7.23 15.19 7.29
C LEU A 239 8.66 15.50 6.77
N ALA A 240 8.79 16.00 5.55
CA ALA A 240 10.07 16.36 4.96
C ALA A 240 10.77 17.47 5.76
N MET A 241 10.01 18.47 6.23
CA MET A 241 10.53 19.58 7.06
C MET A 241 10.80 19.21 8.52
N ALA A 242 10.38 18.02 8.96
CA ALA A 242 10.39 17.60 10.35
C ALA A 242 11.77 17.19 10.89
#